data_AF-A0A8H1TE85-F1
#
_entry.id   AF-A0A8H1TE85-F1
#
_cell.length_a   1.000
_cell.length_b   1.000
_cell.length_c   1.000
_cell.angle_alpha   90.00
_cell.angle_beta   90.00
_cell.angle_gamma   90.00
#
_symmetry.space_group_name_H-M   'P 1'
#
loop_
_entity.id
_entity.type
_entity.pdbx_description
1 polymer ?
#
loop_
_entity_poly.entity_id
_entity_poly.type
_entity_poly.pdbx_seq_one_letter_code
_entity_poly.pdbx_strand_id
1 'polypeptide(L)'
;MSTKTELLARIDDLSAQLGRELPRSGTIAELESIVAGAESELDILNEQSGDAGGIEIAVNTAPGTDSDLAQSIASAIVSQSQEPELAPATRRVKLRNTLDVYHYVNGRRVREIVAAGREIVVDSPEVADLIAADHVYAL
;
A
#
# COMPACT_ATOMS: atom_id res chain seq x y z
N MET A 1 11.03 -8.66 29.50
CA MET A 1 9.74 -7.97 29.68
C MET A 1 10.04 -6.57 30.17
N SER A 2 9.98 -5.59 29.28
CA SER A 2 10.24 -4.19 29.63
C SER A 2 9.08 -3.66 30.47
N THR A 3 9.37 -2.81 31.46
CA THR A 3 8.31 -2.16 32.23
C THR A 3 7.66 -1.04 31.43
N LYS A 4 6.41 -0.70 31.74
CA LYS A 4 5.68 0.39 31.07
C LYS A 4 6.47 1.71 31.08
N THR A 5 7.16 2.00 32.18
CA THR A 5 7.98 3.21 32.33
C THR A 5 9.18 3.22 31.39
N GLU A 6 9.86 2.09 31.22
CA GLU A 6 10.98 1.96 30.29
C GLU A 6 10.53 2.14 28.82
N LEU A 7 9.36 1.61 28.47
CA LEU A 7 8.80 1.77 27.13
C LEU A 7 8.46 3.22 26.82
N LEU A 8 7.88 3.95 27.79
CA LEU A 8 7.58 5.37 27.61
C LEU A 8 8.84 6.21 27.44
N ALA A 9 9.91 5.91 28.19
CA ALA A 9 11.20 6.57 28.03
C ALA A 9 11.82 6.31 26.66
N ARG A 10 11.71 5.07 26.15
CA ARG A 10 12.17 4.75 24.78
C ARG A 10 11.36 5.46 23.71
N ILE A 11 10.04 5.55 23.87
CA ILE A 11 9.17 6.27 22.93
C ILE A 11 9.54 7.75 22.86
N ASP A 12 9.90 8.38 23.99
CA ASP A 12 10.35 9.78 24.04
C ASP A 12 11.66 9.98 23.27
N ASP A 13 12.63 9.09 23.46
CA ASP A 13 13.91 9.13 22.75
C ASP A 13 13.74 8.90 21.23
N LEU A 14 12.98 7.87 20.84
CA LEU A 14 12.66 7.57 19.44
C LEU A 14 11.89 8.72 18.78
N SER A 15 10.99 9.36 19.53
CA SER A 15 10.23 10.51 19.06
C SER A 15 11.14 11.70 18.75
N ALA A 16 12.14 11.95 19.60
CA ALA A 16 13.15 12.99 19.37
C ALA A 16 14.04 12.65 18.15
N GLN A 17 14.46 11.39 18.00
CA GLN A 17 15.28 10.94 16.87
C GLN A 17 14.53 11.01 15.53
N LEU A 18 13.24 10.65 15.52
CA LEU A 18 12.38 10.72 14.34
C LEU A 18 11.86 12.15 14.06
N GLY A 19 12.05 13.09 14.99
CA GLY A 19 11.58 14.46 14.87
C GLY A 19 10.05 14.60 14.88
N ARG A 20 9.31 13.61 15.41
CA ARG A 20 7.84 13.64 15.51
C ARG A 20 7.35 13.02 16.80
N GLU A 21 6.24 13.52 17.35
CA GLU A 21 5.61 12.97 18.55
C GLU A 21 5.06 11.56 18.32
N LEU A 22 5.51 10.60 19.15
CA LEU A 22 5.01 9.22 19.14
C LEU A 22 3.94 9.01 20.22
N PRO A 23 2.96 8.12 19.97
CA PRO A 23 1.90 7.85 20.93
C PRO A 23 2.46 7.18 22.20
N ARG A 24 2.21 7.82 23.35
CA ARG A 24 2.64 7.37 24.68
C ARG A 24 1.51 6.83 25.56
N SER A 25 0.36 6.57 24.94
CA SER A 25 -0.85 6.12 25.64
C SER A 25 -1.20 4.71 25.17
N GLY A 26 -1.49 3.80 26.11
CA GLY A 26 -1.85 2.43 25.78
C GLY A 26 -1.45 1.40 26.84
N THR A 27 -1.68 0.15 26.49
CA THR A 27 -1.20 -1.04 27.22
C THR A 27 0.29 -1.30 26.95
N ILE A 28 0.96 -2.12 27.77
CA ILE A 28 2.38 -2.45 27.57
C ILE A 28 2.63 -3.02 26.17
N ALA A 29 1.77 -3.93 25.70
CA ALA A 29 1.89 -4.53 24.37
C ALA A 29 1.78 -3.50 23.23
N GLU A 30 0.91 -2.49 23.38
CA GLU A 30 0.80 -1.41 22.38
C GLU A 30 2.06 -0.54 22.37
N LEU A 31 2.58 -0.20 23.55
CA LEU A 31 3.83 0.56 23.67
C LEU A 31 5.02 -0.23 23.09
N GLU A 32 5.08 -1.55 23.30
CA GLU A 32 6.09 -2.42 22.68
C GLU A 32 5.97 -2.40 21.14
N SER A 33 4.76 -2.44 20.60
CA SER A 33 4.54 -2.36 19.16
C SER A 33 4.95 -1.00 18.58
N ILE A 34 4.72 0.09 19.32
CA ILE A 34 5.09 1.45 18.91
C ILE A 34 6.61 1.60 18.90
N VAL A 35 7.29 1.11 19.95
CA VAL A 35 8.76 1.10 20.04
C VAL A 35 9.35 0.30 18.87
N ALA A 36 8.88 -0.92 18.62
CA ALA A 36 9.40 -1.75 17.54
C ALA A 36 9.19 -1.12 16.16
N GLY A 37 8.05 -0.47 15.93
CA GLY A 37 7.78 0.25 14.68
C GLY A 37 8.69 1.46 14.49
N ALA A 38 8.90 2.25 15.55
CA ALA A 38 9.77 3.42 15.50
C ALA A 38 11.27 3.05 15.37
N GLU A 39 11.72 1.97 16.02
CA GLU A 39 13.08 1.42 15.85
C GLU A 39 13.30 0.93 14.41
N SER A 40 12.35 0.20 13.84
CA SER A 40 12.45 -0.27 12.44
C SER A 40 12.51 0.87 11.44
N GLU A 41 11.80 1.97 11.69
CA GLU A 41 11.83 3.13 10.80
C GLU A 41 13.17 3.89 10.90
N LEU A 42 13.71 4.03 12.12
CA LEU A 42 15.06 4.59 12.31
C LEU A 42 16.14 3.75 11.64
N ASP A 43 16.01 2.42 11.67
CA ASP A 43 16.93 1.51 11.00
C ASP A 43 16.99 1.77 9.49
N ILE A 44 15.81 1.87 8.84
CA ILE A 44 15.69 2.21 7.41
C ILE A 44 16.28 3.60 7.11
N LEU A 45 15.98 4.60 7.93
CA LEU A 45 16.52 5.96 7.76
C LEU A 45 18.04 6.00 7.93
N ASN A 46 18.59 5.16 8.80
CA ASN A 46 20.02 5.03 9.02
C ASN A 46 20.71 4.27 7.88
N GLU A 47 20.07 3.23 7.31
CA GLU A 47 20.53 2.55 6.10
C GLU A 47 20.58 3.50 4.89
N GLN A 48 19.56 4.34 4.70
CA GLN A 48 19.55 5.35 3.63
C GLN A 48 20.60 6.45 3.81
N SER A 49 21.05 6.68 5.04
CA SER A 49 22.12 7.65 5.35
C SER A 49 23.52 7.07 5.11
N GLY A 50 23.63 5.75 4.90
CA GLY A 50 24.89 5.02 4.78
C GLY A 50 25.35 4.67 3.36
N ASP A 51 24.51 4.79 2.32
CA ASP A 51 24.86 4.41 0.95
C ASP A 51 25.05 5.63 0.04
N ALA A 52 26.27 6.17 0.07
CA ALA A 52 26.85 6.84 -1.08
C ALA A 52 27.40 5.78 -2.06
N GLY A 53 26.51 4.94 -2.60
CA GLY A 53 26.83 3.89 -3.57
C GLY A 53 26.43 4.31 -4.98
N GLY A 54 27.27 5.12 -5.63
CA GLY A 54 27.06 5.63 -6.97
C GLY A 54 26.74 4.53 -7.99
N ILE A 55 25.50 4.54 -8.51
CA ILE A 55 25.16 3.92 -9.78
C ILE A 55 25.64 4.85 -10.91
N GLU A 56 26.87 4.63 -11.35
CA GLU A 56 27.46 5.24 -12.53
C GLU A 56 26.76 4.67 -13.78
N ILE A 57 25.66 5.30 -14.20
CA ILE A 57 25.05 4.98 -15.50
C ILE A 57 25.94 5.60 -16.57
N ALA A 58 26.88 4.80 -17.09
CA ALA A 58 27.68 5.12 -18.27
C ALA A 58 26.76 5.35 -19.48
N VAL A 59 26.33 6.59 -19.66
CA VAL A 59 25.55 7.03 -20.82
C VAL A 59 26.49 7.13 -22.01
N ASN A 60 26.55 6.05 -22.78
CA ASN A 60 27.26 6.03 -24.06
C ASN A 60 26.44 6.85 -25.08
N THR A 61 26.48 8.17 -24.96
CA THR A 61 25.79 9.08 -25.88
C THR A 61 26.67 9.31 -27.10
N ALA A 62 26.46 8.51 -28.14
CA ALA A 62 26.81 8.92 -29.48
C ALA A 62 25.87 10.07 -29.90
N PRO A 63 26.38 11.21 -30.40
CA PRO A 63 25.54 12.33 -30.77
C PRO A 63 25.06 12.14 -32.20
N GLY A 64 23.75 11.96 -32.39
CA GLY A 64 23.24 11.78 -33.74
C GLY A 64 21.74 11.57 -33.81
N THR A 65 21.03 12.69 -33.87
CA THR A 65 19.92 12.89 -34.81
C THR A 65 18.52 12.38 -34.41
N ASP A 66 17.60 13.35 -34.47
CA ASP A 66 16.14 13.25 -34.62
C ASP A 66 15.28 12.75 -33.45
N SER A 67 14.88 13.70 -32.61
CA SER A 67 13.48 14.15 -32.41
C SER A 67 12.32 13.24 -32.85
N ASP A 68 12.28 11.96 -32.45
CA ASP A 68 11.01 11.19 -32.50
C ASP A 68 10.88 10.17 -31.35
N LEU A 69 11.93 9.99 -30.53
CA LEU A 69 11.92 9.01 -29.42
C LEU A 69 11.39 9.55 -28.08
N ALA A 70 11.25 10.87 -27.91
CA ALA A 70 10.85 11.46 -26.63
C ALA A 70 9.40 11.16 -26.21
N GLN A 71 8.50 10.84 -27.15
CA GLN A 71 7.12 10.48 -26.82
C GLN A 71 6.90 8.98 -26.55
N SER A 72 7.80 8.10 -27.02
CA SER A 72 7.64 6.66 -26.81
C SER A 72 8.08 6.21 -25.40
N ILE A 73 8.98 6.96 -24.77
CA ILE A 73 9.48 6.65 -23.43
C ILE A 73 8.46 7.05 -22.35
N ALA A 74 7.68 8.12 -22.53
CA ALA A 74 6.66 8.52 -21.56
C ALA A 74 5.54 7.47 -21.36
N SER A 75 5.22 6.70 -22.40
CA SER A 75 4.20 5.62 -22.31
C SER A 75 4.73 4.31 -21.76
N ALA A 76 6.06 4.12 -21.65
CA ALA A 76 6.66 2.86 -21.19
C ALA A 76 7.12 2.90 -19.72
N ILE A 77 7.48 4.08 -19.17
CA ILE A 77 7.97 4.19 -17.78
C ILE A 77 6.82 4.12 -16.75
N VAL A 78 5.58 4.43 -17.16
CA VAL A 78 4.40 4.35 -16.28
C VAL A 78 3.90 2.91 -16.04
N SER A 79 4.66 1.90 -16.43
CA SER A 79 4.29 0.48 -16.23
C SER A 79 5.24 -0.32 -15.34
N GLN A 80 6.31 0.27 -14.78
CA GLN A 80 7.32 -0.52 -14.05
C GLN A 80 7.61 -0.08 -12.61
N SER A 81 6.83 0.84 -12.03
CA SER A 81 6.90 1.20 -10.60
C SER A 81 5.56 1.00 -9.91
N GLN A 82 4.96 -0.17 -10.09
CA GLN A 82 3.99 -0.68 -9.12
C GLN A 82 4.66 -1.84 -8.41
N GLU A 83 5.43 -1.50 -7.37
CA GLU A 83 5.46 -2.32 -6.17
C GLU A 83 4.02 -2.77 -5.90
N PRO A 84 3.74 -4.07 -5.71
CA PRO A 84 2.48 -4.47 -5.14
C PRO A 84 2.54 -4.05 -3.66
N GLU A 85 2.30 -2.76 -3.41
CA GLU A 85 1.50 -2.36 -2.26
C GLU A 85 0.36 -3.38 -2.18
N LEU A 86 0.05 -3.91 -1.00
CA LEU A 86 -1.08 -4.82 -0.79
C LEU A 86 -2.39 -4.08 -1.11
N ALA A 87 -2.61 -3.74 -2.38
CA ALA A 87 -3.90 -3.37 -2.90
C ALA A 87 -4.80 -4.53 -2.51
N PRO A 88 -5.91 -4.29 -1.82
CA PRO A 88 -6.86 -5.35 -1.56
C PRO A 88 -7.14 -6.00 -2.91
N ALA A 89 -6.88 -7.30 -3.03
CA ALA A 89 -6.97 -7.97 -4.31
C ALA A 89 -8.43 -7.87 -4.77
N THR A 90 -8.77 -6.85 -5.55
CA THR A 90 -10.16 -6.64 -5.96
C THR A 90 -10.44 -7.52 -7.16
N ARG A 91 -11.59 -8.19 -7.18
CA ARG A 91 -12.03 -9.02 -8.30
C ARG A 91 -13.30 -8.47 -8.89
N ARG A 92 -13.44 -8.61 -10.20
CA ARG A 92 -14.68 -8.34 -10.93
C ARG A 92 -15.60 -9.54 -10.78
N VAL A 93 -16.82 -9.30 -10.33
CA VAL A 93 -17.86 -10.33 -10.20
C VAL A 93 -19.15 -9.83 -10.81
N LYS A 94 -19.91 -10.75 -11.41
CA LYS A 94 -21.23 -10.45 -11.97
C LYS A 94 -22.29 -10.87 -10.98
N LEU A 95 -23.08 -9.92 -10.49
CA LEU A 95 -24.15 -10.21 -9.54
C LEU A 95 -25.28 -10.99 -10.22
N ARG A 96 -25.81 -11.98 -9.51
CA ARG A 96 -26.98 -12.76 -9.92
C ARG A 96 -28.29 -12.13 -9.44
N ASN A 97 -28.25 -11.48 -8.28
CA ASN A 97 -29.40 -10.84 -7.64
C ASN A 97 -29.14 -9.35 -7.43
N THR A 98 -30.20 -8.57 -7.28
CA THR A 98 -30.09 -7.16 -6.88
C THR A 98 -29.74 -7.10 -5.39
N LEU A 99 -28.59 -6.53 -5.05
CA LEU A 99 -28.06 -6.52 -3.69
C LEU A 99 -27.51 -5.14 -3.33
N ASP A 100 -27.64 -4.78 -2.05
CA ASP A 100 -26.97 -3.63 -1.46
C ASP A 100 -25.58 -4.06 -1.00
N VAL A 101 -24.55 -3.68 -1.76
CA VAL A 101 -23.19 -4.18 -1.58
C VAL A 101 -22.17 -3.05 -1.60
N TYR A 102 -21.06 -3.27 -0.91
CA TYR A 102 -19.88 -2.43 -1.03
C TYR A 102 -19.09 -2.85 -2.27
N HIS A 103 -18.84 -1.91 -3.17
CA HIS A 103 -18.06 -2.16 -4.37
C HIS A 103 -17.21 -0.94 -4.74
N TYR A 104 -16.21 -1.14 -5.58
CA TYR A 104 -15.32 -0.08 -6.05
C TYR A 104 -15.83 0.50 -7.36
N VAL A 105 -16.04 1.81 -7.36
CA VAL A 105 -16.31 2.62 -8.56
C VAL A 105 -15.17 3.61 -8.71
N ASN A 106 -14.42 3.52 -9.82
CA ASN A 106 -13.26 4.38 -10.08
C ASN A 106 -12.23 4.39 -8.93
N GLY A 107 -11.99 3.24 -8.31
CA GLY A 107 -11.05 3.11 -7.18
C GLY A 107 -11.60 3.57 -5.82
N ARG A 108 -12.86 4.01 -5.75
CA ARG A 108 -13.51 4.40 -4.49
C ARG A 108 -14.51 3.34 -4.04
N ARG A 109 -14.39 2.87 -2.80
CA ARG A 109 -15.37 1.96 -2.18
C ARG A 109 -16.66 2.74 -1.89
N VAL A 110 -17.76 2.31 -2.48
CA VAL A 110 -19.10 2.87 -2.32
C VAL A 110 -20.08 1.75 -1.96
N ARG A 111 -21.10 2.09 -1.16
CA ARG A 111 -22.23 1.21 -0.92
C ARG A 111 -23.34 1.59 -1.88
N GLU A 112 -23.76 0.67 -2.73
CA GLU A 112 -24.79 0.91 -3.73
C GLU A 112 -25.67 -0.33 -3.89
N ILE A 113 -26.95 -0.10 -4.20
CA ILE A 113 -27.88 -1.15 -4.60
C ILE A 113 -27.62 -1.45 -6.07
N VAL A 114 -26.92 -2.55 -6.32
CA VAL A 114 -26.52 -2.96 -7.66
C VAL A 114 -27.52 -3.98 -8.18
N ALA A 115 -28.07 -3.72 -9.36
CA ALA A 115 -29.03 -4.61 -10.00
C ALA A 115 -28.41 -5.95 -10.43
N ALA A 116 -29.23 -7.01 -10.43
CA ALA A 116 -28.88 -8.30 -11.01
C ALA A 116 -28.31 -8.16 -12.43
N GLY A 117 -27.26 -8.92 -12.73
CA GLY A 117 -26.57 -8.95 -14.01
C GLY A 117 -25.51 -7.87 -14.21
N ARG A 118 -25.33 -6.95 -13.26
CA ARG A 118 -24.23 -5.97 -13.31
C ARG A 118 -22.91 -6.57 -12.82
N GLU A 119 -21.83 -6.13 -13.46
CA GLU A 119 -20.46 -6.42 -13.05
C GLU A 119 -19.96 -5.34 -12.11
N ILE A 120 -19.42 -5.76 -10.98
CA ILE A 120 -18.88 -4.88 -9.95
C ILE A 120 -17.50 -5.37 -9.50
N VAL A 121 -16.73 -4.43 -8.96
CA VAL A 121 -15.40 -4.71 -8.40
C VAL A 121 -15.54 -4.78 -6.89
N VAL A 122 -15.18 -5.89 -6.26
CA VAL A 122 -15.26 -6.07 -4.80
C VAL A 122 -13.98 -6.72 -4.28
N ASP A 123 -13.72 -6.60 -2.97
CA ASP A 123 -12.53 -7.18 -2.34
C ASP A 123 -12.56 -8.72 -2.43
N SER A 124 -11.42 -9.38 -2.70
CA SER A 124 -11.31 -10.85 -2.77
C SER A 124 -11.97 -11.64 -1.63
N PRO A 125 -11.86 -11.25 -0.34
CA PRO A 125 -12.60 -11.95 0.71
C PRO A 125 -14.12 -11.80 0.57
N GLU A 126 -14.60 -10.63 0.13
CA GLU A 126 -16.02 -10.33 -0.06
C GLU A 126 -16.58 -11.11 -1.26
N VAL A 127 -15.77 -11.34 -2.30
CA VAL A 127 -16.10 -12.24 -3.41
C VAL A 127 -16.39 -13.65 -2.91
N ALA A 128 -15.55 -14.18 -2.01
CA ALA A 128 -15.73 -15.54 -1.51
C ALA A 128 -17.07 -15.70 -0.78
N ASP A 129 -17.48 -14.69 -0.01
CA ASP A 129 -18.78 -14.66 0.67
C ASP A 129 -19.94 -14.58 -0.32
N LEU A 130 -19.83 -13.71 -1.33
CA LEU A 130 -20.83 -13.59 -2.40
C LEU A 130 -20.97 -14.88 -3.23
N ILE A 131 -19.87 -15.61 -3.47
CA ILE A 131 -19.88 -16.92 -4.13
C ILE A 131 -20.53 -17.96 -3.22
N ALA A 132 -20.15 -17.99 -1.94
CA ALA A 132 -20.72 -18.93 -0.96
C ALA A 132 -22.23 -18.73 -0.78
N ALA A 133 -22.71 -17.49 -0.90
CA ALA A 133 -24.12 -17.13 -0.85
C ALA A 133 -24.87 -17.30 -2.19
N ASP A 134 -24.21 -17.83 -3.24
CA ASP A 134 -24.77 -17.98 -4.61
C ASP A 134 -25.32 -16.66 -5.20
N HIS A 135 -24.72 -15.54 -4.78
CA HIS A 135 -25.14 -14.19 -5.17
C HIS A 135 -24.44 -13.67 -6.42
N VAL A 136 -23.43 -14.39 -6.91
CA VAL A 136 -22.67 -14.07 -8.12
C VAL A 136 -22.67 -15.25 -9.08
N TYR A 137 -22.57 -14.95 -10.38
CA TYR A 137 -22.17 -15.94 -11.36
C TYR A 137 -20.68 -16.18 -11.19
N ALA A 138 -20.30 -17.36 -10.68
CA ALA A 138 -18.90 -17.74 -10.54
C ALA A 138 -18.17 -17.54 -11.89
N LEU A 139 -17.07 -16.78 -11.85
CA LEU A 139 -16.22 -16.43 -12.99
C LEU A 139 -14.83 -17.01 -12.78
#